data_AF-A0A084GDU6-F1
#
_entry.id   AF-A0A084GDU6-F1
#
_cell.length_a   1.000
_cell.length_b   1.000
_cell.length_c   1.000
_cell.angle_alpha   90.00
_cell.angle_beta   90.00
_cell.angle_gamma   90.00
#
_symmetry.space_group_name_H-M   'P 1'
#
loop_
_entity.id
_entity.type
_entity.pdbx_description
1 polymer ?
#
loop_
_entity_poly.entity_id
_entity_poly.type
_entity_poly.pdbx_seq_one_letter_code
_entity_poly.pdbx_strand_id
1 'polypeptide(L)'
;MSEVQTRRAADLLGPETFGSPDNGIFLAQLPIMSATPADTSASRLGHILRGLEASLQAFHGLLTEPTIKEELFKSLHDDTGLPNKEISAAAEKVVDLIGLVEHLLEPAPLRLADHFLVAAVDLNIADHLSQGPLKLDDLAALAHAKPDRLKQILRSLHTNNIFAYNETTDHWANNHVSKLLRSDHWTQWRNWVDLYGNEFYKIAGGIPEAVKADGEKKDRSAAHIVFDTDEDMFTYFQRQGWVPRLHRTLGGGAKAMAPGILTDYPWQELADTTVLDIGGGGGALTASLLRAHPTIRGAIFDLPAVIDHVGPFFKPEGQFSDVGSRVTHLIPGNFLEEIPSFTAYTIKWVLHDWNDVDAVKILRNVRTAIEEGPGSRLVILESVLSGRRSGRLSVYGDINMMMTANGQERTEKQWRALAAESGWMTHSIHSLRNAWVQAIDLRPAPLPKDIKVCDGGAEGTEMVNRDADTEITKAGSIQVIKEGNGFRNVREEIRVENDKAADIHEVQAGEESKTAGIPRGPNGDSGEVPR
;
A
#
# COMPACT_ATOMS: atom_id res chain seq x y z
N MET A 1 22.98 -20.86 -44.39
CA MET A 1 21.54 -21.08 -44.16
C MET A 1 20.68 -19.84 -44.46
N SER A 2 21.24 -18.75 -44.97
CA SER A 2 20.54 -17.45 -45.08
C SER A 2 19.71 -17.20 -46.35
N GLU A 3 19.87 -17.98 -47.43
CA GLU A 3 19.15 -17.72 -48.70
C GLU A 3 17.84 -18.52 -48.86
N VAL A 4 17.67 -19.61 -48.10
CA VAL A 4 16.48 -20.48 -48.19
C VAL A 4 15.27 -19.89 -47.45
N GLN A 5 15.49 -19.05 -46.43
CA GLN A 5 14.41 -18.39 -45.70
C GLN A 5 13.81 -17.20 -46.47
N THR A 6 14.61 -16.47 -47.24
CA THR A 6 14.14 -15.28 -47.99
C THR A 6 13.14 -15.64 -49.09
N ARG A 7 13.30 -16.81 -49.75
CA ARG A 7 12.33 -17.26 -50.76
C ARG A 7 10.96 -17.63 -50.18
N ARG A 8 10.90 -18.19 -48.96
CA ARG A 8 9.63 -18.55 -48.30
C ARG A 8 8.75 -17.36 -47.90
N ALA A 9 9.30 -16.15 -47.85
CA ALA A 9 8.52 -14.94 -47.59
C ALA A 9 7.83 -14.38 -48.86
N ALA A 10 8.36 -14.68 -50.06
CA ALA A 10 7.81 -14.20 -51.33
C ALA A 10 6.60 -15.02 -51.81
N ASP A 11 6.54 -16.31 -51.48
CA ASP A 11 5.45 -17.20 -51.92
C ASP A 11 4.11 -16.99 -51.16
N LEU A 12 4.10 -16.15 -50.12
CA LEU A 12 2.91 -15.88 -49.27
C LEU A 12 2.16 -14.58 -49.63
N LEU A 13 2.68 -13.78 -50.56
CA LEU A 13 2.06 -12.54 -51.02
C LEU A 13 1.99 -12.53 -52.55
N GLY A 14 0.79 -12.60 -53.11
CA GLY A 14 0.56 -12.62 -54.55
C GLY A 14 1.03 -11.33 -55.26
N PRO A 15 1.25 -11.37 -56.59
CA PRO A 15 2.01 -10.35 -57.32
C PRO A 15 1.29 -9.02 -57.59
N GLU A 16 0.34 -8.59 -56.75
CA GLU A 16 -0.45 -7.35 -56.96
C GLU A 16 -0.30 -6.28 -55.85
N THR A 17 0.76 -6.31 -55.05
CA THR A 17 1.04 -5.27 -54.03
C THR A 17 2.29 -4.43 -54.33
N PHE A 18 2.44 -3.97 -55.57
CA PHE A 18 3.38 -2.90 -55.94
C PHE A 18 2.65 -1.77 -56.69
N GLY A 19 1.93 -0.94 -55.93
CA GLY A 19 1.30 0.29 -56.40
C GLY A 19 1.86 1.52 -55.70
N SER A 20 2.41 2.45 -56.50
CA SER A 20 2.77 3.87 -56.25
C SER A 20 3.38 4.30 -54.89
N PRO A 21 4.55 4.99 -54.88
CA PRO A 21 5.19 5.48 -53.66
C PRO A 21 4.66 6.87 -53.23
N ASP A 22 3.39 6.97 -52.82
CA ASP A 22 2.83 8.18 -52.21
C ASP A 22 1.73 7.85 -51.18
N ASN A 23 2.15 7.51 -49.95
CA ASN A 23 1.46 7.82 -48.69
C ASN A 23 2.32 7.37 -47.50
N GLY A 24 2.84 8.35 -46.76
CA GLY A 24 3.76 8.10 -45.65
C GLY A 24 3.06 7.60 -44.39
N ILE A 25 3.17 6.30 -44.09
CA ILE A 25 3.01 5.78 -42.73
C ILE A 25 4.34 5.12 -42.35
N PHE A 26 5.09 5.76 -41.46
CA PHE A 26 6.31 5.19 -40.89
C PHE A 26 5.94 4.01 -39.97
N LEU A 27 5.88 2.80 -40.53
CA LEU A 27 5.99 1.58 -39.74
C LEU A 27 7.38 1.57 -39.11
N ALA A 28 7.44 1.84 -37.81
CA ALA A 28 8.67 1.78 -37.04
C ALA A 28 9.30 0.39 -37.19
N GLN A 29 10.44 0.32 -37.90
CA GLN A 29 11.18 -0.92 -38.06
C GLN A 29 11.62 -1.41 -36.68
N LEU A 30 11.14 -2.59 -36.28
CA LEU A 30 11.58 -3.26 -35.06
C LEU A 30 13.11 -3.36 -35.09
N PRO A 31 13.84 -2.87 -34.07
CA PRO A 31 15.29 -2.86 -34.10
C PRO A 31 15.84 -4.28 -33.95
N ILE A 32 16.18 -4.90 -35.07
CA ILE A 32 16.97 -6.15 -35.11
C ILE A 32 18.41 -5.79 -34.74
N MET A 33 18.71 -5.72 -33.45
CA MET A 33 20.07 -5.46 -32.97
C MET A 33 20.91 -6.73 -32.90
N SER A 34 22.10 -6.68 -33.51
CA SER A 34 23.21 -7.56 -33.19
C SER A 34 23.73 -7.24 -31.78
N ALA A 35 23.70 -8.22 -30.88
CA ALA A 35 24.20 -8.04 -29.52
C ALA A 35 25.74 -8.05 -29.48
N THR A 36 26.34 -7.04 -28.85
CA THR A 36 27.77 -7.03 -28.50
C THR A 36 27.99 -7.67 -27.11
N PRO A 37 29.20 -8.18 -26.80
CA PRO A 37 29.40 -9.14 -25.70
C PRO A 37 29.28 -8.57 -24.27
N ALA A 38 28.96 -7.29 -24.09
CA ALA A 38 28.89 -6.62 -22.80
C ALA A 38 27.45 -6.37 -22.29
N ASP A 39 26.42 -6.71 -23.08
CA ASP A 39 25.03 -6.46 -22.70
C ASP A 39 24.53 -7.53 -21.72
N THR A 40 24.40 -7.16 -20.45
CA THR A 40 23.89 -8.04 -19.40
C THR A 40 22.44 -8.47 -19.69
N SER A 41 22.02 -9.64 -19.20
CA SER A 41 20.63 -10.10 -19.37
C SER A 41 19.59 -9.07 -18.87
N ALA A 42 19.93 -8.32 -17.81
CA ALA A 42 19.10 -7.26 -17.26
C ALA A 42 18.99 -6.04 -18.19
N SER A 43 20.07 -5.59 -18.81
CA SER A 43 20.04 -4.46 -19.75
C SER A 43 19.32 -4.81 -21.05
N ARG A 44 19.45 -6.05 -21.56
CA ARG A 44 18.65 -6.55 -22.69
C ARG A 44 17.14 -6.58 -22.37
N LEU A 45 16.75 -7.14 -21.22
CA LEU A 45 15.35 -7.15 -20.78
C LEU A 45 14.79 -5.73 -20.63
N GLY A 46 15.56 -4.81 -20.05
CA GLY A 46 15.18 -3.40 -19.92
C GLY A 46 14.91 -2.72 -21.28
N HIS A 47 15.65 -3.07 -22.33
CA HIS A 47 15.37 -2.56 -23.68
C HIS A 47 14.09 -3.14 -24.28
N ILE A 48 13.83 -4.44 -24.10
CA ILE A 48 12.61 -5.09 -24.58
C ILE A 48 11.37 -4.46 -23.92
N LEU A 49 11.41 -4.24 -22.61
CA LEU A 49 10.30 -3.64 -21.86
C LEU A 49 10.04 -2.18 -22.27
N ARG A 50 11.08 -1.37 -22.49
CA ARG A 50 10.94 0.00 -23.02
C ARG A 50 10.36 0.02 -24.45
N GLY A 51 10.74 -0.93 -25.29
CA GLY A 51 10.17 -1.08 -26.63
C GLY A 51 8.67 -1.41 -26.61
N LEU A 52 8.29 -2.35 -25.75
CA LEU A 52 6.89 -2.70 -25.50
C LEU A 52 6.09 -1.52 -24.94
N GLU A 53 6.63 -0.80 -23.96
CA GLU A 53 6.03 0.42 -23.40
C GLU A 53 5.75 1.46 -24.49
N ALA A 54 6.74 1.78 -25.32
CA ALA A 54 6.60 2.75 -26.40
C ALA A 54 5.55 2.31 -27.46
N SER A 55 5.48 1.02 -27.79
CA SER A 55 4.45 0.48 -28.68
C SER A 55 3.05 0.57 -28.07
N LEU A 56 2.89 0.20 -26.80
CA LEU A 56 1.60 0.31 -26.10
C LEU A 56 1.14 1.77 -25.97
N GLN A 57 2.06 2.71 -25.71
CA GLN A 57 1.77 4.15 -25.70
C GLN A 57 1.30 4.65 -27.08
N ALA A 58 1.95 4.22 -28.17
CA ALA A 58 1.55 4.57 -29.52
C ALA A 58 0.16 4.03 -29.88
N PHE A 59 -0.13 2.75 -29.59
CA PHE A 59 -1.45 2.17 -29.82
C PHE A 59 -2.53 2.81 -28.94
N HIS A 60 -2.24 3.12 -27.68
CA HIS A 60 -3.17 3.86 -26.82
C HIS A 60 -3.48 5.25 -27.39
N GLY A 61 -2.48 5.97 -27.92
CA GLY A 61 -2.68 7.26 -28.59
C GLY A 61 -3.62 7.18 -29.80
N LEU A 62 -3.45 6.14 -30.64
CA LEU A 62 -4.35 5.90 -31.78
C LEU A 62 -5.78 5.56 -31.35
N LEU A 63 -5.94 4.66 -30.38
CA LEU A 63 -7.26 4.21 -29.89
C LEU A 63 -8.01 5.26 -29.05
N THR A 64 -7.35 6.36 -28.67
CA THR A 64 -7.97 7.46 -27.91
C THR A 64 -8.21 8.73 -28.73
N GLU A 65 -7.82 8.74 -30.01
CA GLU A 65 -8.21 9.77 -30.98
C GLU A 65 -9.75 9.84 -31.08
N PRO A 66 -10.39 11.03 -31.02
CA PRO A 66 -11.84 11.15 -30.94
C PRO A 66 -12.65 10.36 -31.97
N THR A 67 -12.26 10.38 -33.25
CA THR A 67 -13.01 9.70 -34.32
C THR A 67 -12.85 8.18 -34.24
N ILE A 68 -11.62 7.69 -34.04
CA ILE A 68 -11.33 6.25 -33.86
C ILE A 68 -12.02 5.72 -32.60
N LYS A 69 -12.02 6.49 -31.51
CA LYS A 69 -12.66 6.10 -30.25
C LYS A 69 -14.18 6.00 -30.38
N GLU A 70 -14.81 6.92 -31.11
CA GLU A 70 -16.27 6.87 -31.38
C GLU A 70 -16.63 5.70 -32.30
N GLU A 71 -15.84 5.44 -33.34
CA GLU A 71 -16.02 4.29 -34.24
C GLU A 71 -15.82 2.96 -33.51
N LEU A 72 -14.79 2.85 -32.66
CA LEU A 72 -14.52 1.69 -31.82
C LEU A 72 -15.67 1.43 -30.84
N PHE A 73 -16.20 2.49 -30.20
CA PHE A 73 -17.34 2.37 -29.30
C PHE A 73 -18.59 1.89 -30.03
N LYS A 74 -18.95 2.51 -31.18
CA LYS A 74 -20.06 2.05 -32.03
C LYS A 74 -19.87 0.61 -32.52
N SER A 75 -18.63 0.20 -32.77
CA SER A 75 -18.31 -1.13 -33.30
C SER A 75 -18.30 -2.23 -32.24
N LEU A 76 -18.06 -1.92 -30.96
CA LEU A 76 -17.88 -2.93 -29.89
C LEU A 76 -18.88 -2.81 -28.73
N HIS A 77 -19.49 -1.64 -28.54
CA HIS A 77 -20.16 -1.25 -27.29
C HIS A 77 -21.50 -0.50 -27.50
N ASP A 78 -21.99 -0.39 -28.74
CA ASP A 78 -23.34 0.10 -29.04
C ASP A 78 -24.39 -0.85 -28.41
N ASP A 79 -25.27 -0.31 -27.56
CA ASP A 79 -26.30 -1.06 -26.85
C ASP A 79 -27.59 -1.23 -27.67
N THR A 80 -27.67 -0.62 -28.85
CA THR A 80 -28.81 -0.70 -29.77
C THR A 80 -28.65 -1.77 -30.86
N GLY A 81 -27.47 -2.37 -31.00
CA GLY A 81 -27.13 -3.33 -32.04
C GLY A 81 -26.20 -4.46 -31.58
N LEU A 82 -25.87 -5.38 -32.49
CA LEU A 82 -24.81 -6.37 -32.26
C LEU A 82 -23.45 -5.76 -32.65
N PRO A 83 -22.38 -6.00 -31.88
CA PRO A 83 -21.06 -5.47 -32.20
C PRO A 83 -20.53 -6.04 -33.52
N ASN A 84 -19.71 -5.25 -34.22
CA ASN A 84 -19.11 -5.63 -35.49
C ASN A 84 -18.27 -6.90 -35.30
N LYS A 85 -18.63 -7.96 -36.04
CA LYS A 85 -18.06 -9.30 -35.90
C LYS A 85 -16.55 -9.36 -36.14
N GLU A 86 -16.04 -8.60 -37.11
CA GLU A 86 -14.63 -8.63 -37.51
C GLU A 86 -13.77 -7.82 -36.53
N ILE A 87 -14.26 -6.64 -36.13
CA ILE A 87 -13.61 -5.79 -35.12
C ILE A 87 -13.62 -6.49 -33.76
N SER A 88 -14.72 -7.17 -33.38
CA SER A 88 -14.81 -7.96 -32.15
C SER A 88 -13.79 -9.10 -32.11
N ALA A 89 -13.69 -9.90 -33.19
CA ALA A 89 -12.75 -11.00 -33.27
C ALA A 89 -11.28 -10.56 -33.39
N ALA A 90 -11.02 -9.31 -33.78
CA ALA A 90 -9.70 -8.69 -33.72
C ALA A 90 -9.40 -8.17 -32.30
N ALA A 91 -10.36 -7.50 -31.66
CA ALA A 91 -10.25 -6.97 -30.29
C ALA A 91 -10.03 -8.10 -29.27
N GLU A 92 -10.75 -9.22 -29.39
CA GLU A 92 -10.58 -10.43 -28.59
C GLU A 92 -9.12 -10.90 -28.59
N LYS A 93 -8.52 -11.09 -29.77
CA LYS A 93 -7.12 -11.50 -29.92
C LYS A 93 -6.12 -10.48 -29.35
N VAL A 94 -6.42 -9.19 -29.46
CA VAL A 94 -5.57 -8.13 -28.88
C VAL A 94 -5.66 -8.14 -27.35
N VAL A 95 -6.87 -8.31 -26.79
CA VAL A 95 -7.09 -8.45 -25.35
C VAL A 95 -6.40 -9.71 -24.82
N ASP A 96 -6.49 -10.84 -25.51
CA ASP A 96 -5.79 -12.08 -25.16
C ASP A 96 -4.27 -11.88 -25.17
N LEU A 97 -3.71 -11.25 -26.20
CA LEU A 97 -2.28 -10.96 -26.28
C LEU A 97 -1.81 -10.00 -25.18
N ILE A 98 -2.59 -8.96 -24.88
CA ILE A 98 -2.32 -8.05 -23.76
C ILE A 98 -2.40 -8.82 -22.44
N GLY A 99 -3.38 -9.71 -22.27
CA GLY A 99 -3.50 -10.61 -21.12
C GLY A 99 -2.28 -11.50 -20.96
N LEU A 100 -1.81 -12.16 -22.02
CA LEU A 100 -0.60 -12.99 -22.01
C LEU A 100 0.66 -12.18 -21.69
N VAL A 101 0.79 -10.95 -22.17
CA VAL A 101 1.89 -10.04 -21.81
C VAL A 101 1.79 -9.65 -20.33
N GLU A 102 0.60 -9.30 -19.86
CA GLU A 102 0.35 -8.99 -18.44
C GLU A 102 0.66 -10.19 -17.54
N HIS A 103 0.32 -11.41 -17.97
CA HIS A 103 0.60 -12.68 -17.28
C HIS A 103 2.11 -12.96 -17.10
N LEU A 104 2.96 -12.37 -17.94
CA LEU A 104 4.42 -12.48 -17.87
C LEU A 104 5.06 -11.37 -17.05
N LEU A 105 4.43 -10.20 -16.98
CA LEU A 105 4.98 -9.00 -16.36
C LEU A 105 4.45 -8.72 -14.95
N GLU A 106 3.24 -9.19 -14.63
CA GLU A 106 2.62 -8.96 -13.33
C GLU A 106 3.19 -9.88 -12.24
N PRO A 107 3.67 -9.36 -11.09
CA PRO A 107 4.14 -10.18 -9.98
C PRO A 107 3.07 -11.13 -9.43
N ALA A 108 3.41 -12.42 -9.31
CA ALA A 108 2.54 -13.46 -8.76
C ALA A 108 1.83 -13.12 -7.43
N PRO A 109 2.43 -12.40 -6.46
CA PRO A 109 1.73 -11.92 -5.27
C PRO A 109 0.48 -11.09 -5.56
N LEU A 110 0.53 -10.18 -6.55
CA LEU A 110 -0.62 -9.34 -6.92
C LEU A 110 -1.77 -10.21 -7.43
N ARG A 111 -1.46 -11.23 -8.25
CA ARG A 111 -2.42 -12.20 -8.79
C ARG A 111 -3.19 -13.00 -7.72
N LEU A 112 -2.70 -13.07 -6.49
CA LEU A 112 -3.40 -13.80 -5.41
C LEU A 112 -4.42 -12.95 -4.64
N ALA A 113 -4.55 -11.64 -4.94
CA ALA A 113 -5.41 -10.74 -4.17
C ALA A 113 -6.92 -10.92 -4.43
N ASP A 114 -7.33 -11.19 -5.68
CA ASP A 114 -8.69 -10.86 -6.16
C ASP A 114 -9.55 -12.07 -6.58
N HIS A 115 -9.27 -13.29 -6.11
CA HIS A 115 -9.84 -14.53 -6.68
C HIS A 115 -10.34 -15.56 -5.65
N PHE A 116 -11.19 -16.49 -6.08
CA PHE A 116 -11.82 -17.56 -5.28
C PHE A 116 -10.84 -18.66 -4.81
N LEU A 117 -9.83 -18.25 -4.05
CA LEU A 117 -8.65 -19.07 -3.74
C LEU A 117 -8.81 -19.94 -2.48
N VAL A 118 -9.72 -19.60 -1.56
CA VAL A 118 -9.94 -20.30 -0.28
C VAL A 118 -10.12 -21.80 -0.49
N ALA A 119 -11.06 -22.19 -1.36
CA ALA A 119 -11.32 -23.60 -1.64
C ALA A 119 -10.11 -24.33 -2.24
N ALA A 120 -9.22 -23.66 -2.99
CA ALA A 120 -8.01 -24.28 -3.52
C ALA A 120 -6.90 -24.47 -2.46
N VAL A 121 -6.90 -23.63 -1.41
CA VAL A 121 -6.02 -23.76 -0.25
C VAL A 121 -6.53 -24.83 0.72
N ASP A 122 -7.83 -24.82 1.06
CA ASP A 122 -8.47 -25.81 1.93
C ASP A 122 -8.32 -27.24 1.38
N LEU A 123 -8.49 -27.39 0.06
CA LEU A 123 -8.32 -28.66 -0.67
C LEU A 123 -6.85 -28.99 -1.00
N ASN A 124 -5.89 -28.18 -0.52
CA ASN A 124 -4.44 -28.37 -0.69
C ASN A 124 -3.99 -28.64 -2.14
N ILE A 125 -4.67 -28.03 -3.12
CA ILE A 125 -4.50 -28.34 -4.55
C ILE A 125 -3.06 -28.14 -5.02
N ALA A 126 -2.44 -27.02 -4.61
CA ALA A 126 -1.06 -26.72 -4.97
C ALA A 126 -0.05 -27.71 -4.36
N ASP A 127 -0.36 -28.27 -3.18
CA ASP A 127 0.45 -29.29 -2.53
C ASP A 127 0.32 -30.65 -3.24
N HIS A 128 -0.88 -31.05 -3.66
CA HIS A 128 -1.07 -32.27 -4.47
C HIS A 128 -0.35 -32.17 -5.83
N LEU A 129 -0.46 -31.02 -6.51
CA LEU A 129 0.23 -30.72 -7.77
C LEU A 129 1.75 -30.45 -7.60
N SER A 130 2.31 -30.61 -6.39
CA SER A 130 3.76 -30.50 -6.16
C SER A 130 4.54 -31.69 -6.75
N GLN A 131 3.90 -32.85 -6.84
CA GLN A 131 4.50 -34.11 -7.30
C GLN A 131 4.51 -34.26 -8.83
N GLY A 132 3.74 -33.42 -9.53
CA GLY A 132 3.63 -33.41 -10.99
C GLY A 132 2.23 -33.00 -11.45
N PRO A 133 2.01 -32.92 -12.77
CA PRO A 133 0.68 -32.73 -13.33
C PRO A 133 -0.23 -33.93 -13.05
N LEU A 134 -1.53 -33.67 -12.80
CA LEU A 134 -2.54 -34.71 -12.52
C LEU A 134 -3.79 -34.50 -13.36
N LYS A 135 -4.51 -35.58 -13.69
CA LYS A 135 -5.87 -35.46 -14.22
C LYS A 135 -6.83 -34.96 -13.15
N LEU A 136 -7.95 -34.38 -13.60
CA LEU A 136 -8.97 -33.83 -12.71
C LEU A 136 -9.50 -34.85 -11.69
N ASP A 137 -9.78 -36.08 -12.12
CA ASP A 137 -10.39 -37.10 -11.25
C ASP A 137 -9.40 -37.59 -10.17
N ASP A 138 -8.13 -37.77 -10.52
CA ASP A 138 -7.06 -38.12 -9.57
C ASP A 138 -6.84 -36.99 -8.54
N LEU A 139 -6.80 -35.75 -9.02
CA LEU A 139 -6.67 -34.56 -8.17
C LEU A 139 -7.88 -34.37 -7.24
N ALA A 140 -9.10 -34.62 -7.74
CA ALA A 140 -10.32 -34.57 -6.95
C ALA A 140 -10.36 -35.67 -5.89
N ALA A 141 -9.90 -36.88 -6.21
CA ALA A 141 -9.80 -37.99 -5.26
C ALA A 141 -8.80 -37.68 -4.13
N LEU A 142 -7.61 -37.15 -4.46
CA LEU A 142 -6.60 -36.74 -3.48
C LEU A 142 -7.10 -35.61 -2.57
N ALA A 143 -7.82 -34.64 -3.14
CA ALA A 143 -8.40 -33.51 -2.43
C ALA A 143 -9.72 -33.83 -1.68
N HIS A 144 -10.24 -35.05 -1.79
CA HIS A 144 -11.58 -35.43 -1.32
C HIS A 144 -12.72 -34.52 -1.84
N ALA A 145 -12.56 -33.97 -3.05
CA ALA A 145 -13.48 -33.03 -3.67
C ALA A 145 -14.43 -33.72 -4.68
N LYS A 146 -15.57 -33.09 -4.96
CA LYS A 146 -16.43 -33.50 -6.08
C LYS A 146 -15.77 -33.06 -7.41
N PRO A 147 -15.51 -33.96 -8.39
CA PRO A 147 -14.77 -33.60 -9.60
C PRO A 147 -15.42 -32.46 -10.42
N ASP A 148 -16.75 -32.42 -10.51
CA ASP A 148 -17.49 -31.37 -11.21
C ASP A 148 -17.31 -29.99 -10.55
N ARG A 149 -17.31 -29.92 -9.21
CA ARG A 149 -17.10 -28.68 -8.45
C ARG A 149 -15.65 -28.24 -8.47
N LEU A 150 -14.70 -29.18 -8.31
CA LEU A 150 -13.29 -28.87 -8.44
C LEU A 150 -12.98 -28.34 -9.85
N LYS A 151 -13.60 -28.90 -10.90
CA LYS A 151 -13.48 -28.38 -12.28
C LYS A 151 -13.95 -26.94 -12.41
N GLN A 152 -15.05 -26.57 -11.75
CA GLN A 152 -15.56 -25.19 -11.78
C GLN A 152 -14.58 -24.22 -11.11
N ILE A 153 -14.04 -24.58 -9.94
CA ILE A 153 -13.02 -23.81 -9.23
C ILE A 153 -11.76 -23.66 -10.08
N LEU A 154 -11.16 -24.79 -10.50
CA LEU A 154 -9.89 -24.78 -11.22
C LEU A 154 -9.97 -24.09 -12.59
N ARG A 155 -11.10 -24.17 -13.29
CA ARG A 155 -11.35 -23.38 -14.51
C ARG A 155 -11.27 -21.88 -14.24
N SER A 156 -11.98 -21.39 -13.22
CA SER A 156 -11.95 -19.96 -12.83
C SER A 156 -10.53 -19.52 -12.47
N LEU A 157 -9.81 -20.33 -11.69
CA LEU A 157 -8.43 -20.01 -11.29
C LEU A 157 -7.44 -20.13 -12.47
N HIS A 158 -7.69 -20.99 -13.46
CA HIS A 158 -6.89 -21.09 -14.68
C HIS A 158 -7.11 -19.91 -15.64
N THR A 159 -8.34 -19.45 -15.82
CA THR A 159 -8.64 -18.22 -16.58
C THR A 159 -7.92 -17.00 -15.97
N ASN A 160 -7.78 -16.95 -14.65
CA ASN A 160 -6.98 -15.93 -13.94
C ASN A 160 -5.46 -16.22 -13.91
N ASN A 161 -5.01 -17.27 -14.60
CA ASN A 161 -3.63 -17.76 -14.71
C ASN A 161 -2.97 -18.11 -13.35
N ILE A 162 -3.73 -18.69 -12.43
CA ILE A 162 -3.23 -19.18 -11.14
C ILE A 162 -2.81 -20.65 -11.23
N PHE A 163 -3.49 -21.48 -12.03
CA PHE A 163 -3.08 -22.86 -12.32
C PHE A 163 -2.88 -23.05 -13.82
N ALA A 164 -2.02 -24.00 -14.20
CA ALA A 164 -1.89 -24.44 -15.59
C ALA A 164 -2.81 -25.63 -15.87
N TYR A 165 -3.35 -25.69 -17.08
CA TYR A 165 -4.09 -26.81 -17.63
C TYR A 165 -3.59 -27.08 -19.04
N ASN A 166 -3.40 -28.36 -19.39
CA ASN A 166 -2.97 -28.80 -20.71
C ASN A 166 -4.12 -29.54 -21.37
N GLU A 167 -4.73 -28.93 -22.39
CA GLU A 167 -5.91 -29.48 -23.07
C GLU A 167 -5.63 -30.79 -23.81
N THR A 168 -4.42 -30.93 -24.38
CA THR A 168 -4.01 -32.11 -25.15
C THR A 168 -3.85 -33.35 -24.28
N THR A 169 -3.44 -33.18 -23.02
CA THR A 169 -3.24 -34.29 -22.07
C THR A 169 -4.34 -34.42 -21.02
N ASP A 170 -5.22 -33.42 -20.86
CA ASP A 170 -6.20 -33.27 -19.76
C ASP A 170 -5.53 -33.34 -18.37
N HIS A 171 -4.41 -32.62 -18.21
CA HIS A 171 -3.70 -32.52 -16.92
C HIS A 171 -3.64 -31.09 -16.40
N TRP A 172 -3.83 -30.96 -15.08
CA TRP A 172 -3.66 -29.76 -14.28
C TRP A 172 -2.26 -29.73 -13.66
N ALA A 173 -1.66 -28.56 -13.53
CA ALA A 173 -0.32 -28.40 -12.95
C ALA A 173 -0.16 -27.07 -12.21
N ASN A 174 0.78 -27.03 -11.26
CA ASN A 174 1.24 -25.78 -10.67
C ASN A 174 1.99 -24.94 -11.71
N ASN A 175 1.63 -23.66 -11.82
CA ASN A 175 2.41 -22.65 -12.56
C ASN A 175 3.26 -21.81 -11.59
N HIS A 176 3.75 -20.65 -12.02
CA HIS A 176 4.59 -19.80 -11.16
C HIS A 176 3.80 -19.09 -10.03
N VAL A 177 2.47 -18.92 -10.18
CA VAL A 177 1.57 -18.29 -9.21
C VAL A 177 1.06 -19.30 -8.18
N SER A 178 0.49 -20.43 -8.61
CA SER A 178 -0.01 -21.48 -7.68
C SER A 178 1.07 -22.06 -6.77
N LYS A 179 2.35 -22.03 -7.16
CA LYS A 179 3.47 -22.42 -6.28
C LYS A 179 3.50 -21.65 -4.96
N LEU A 180 3.04 -20.40 -4.91
CA LEU A 180 2.94 -19.58 -3.69
C LEU A 180 1.89 -20.11 -2.70
N LEU A 181 0.96 -20.96 -3.15
CA LEU A 181 -0.12 -21.55 -2.33
C LEU A 181 0.29 -22.87 -1.63
N ARG A 182 1.46 -23.44 -1.96
CA ARG A 182 1.97 -24.65 -1.29
C ARG A 182 2.26 -24.37 0.18
N SER A 183 1.95 -25.35 1.03
CA SER A 183 2.26 -25.38 2.47
C SER A 183 3.74 -25.16 2.79
N ASP A 184 4.63 -25.70 1.95
CA ASP A 184 6.08 -25.60 2.10
C ASP A 184 6.72 -24.38 1.42
N HIS A 185 5.95 -23.53 0.75
CA HIS A 185 6.53 -22.38 0.05
C HIS A 185 7.02 -21.32 1.05
N TRP A 186 8.29 -20.92 0.94
CA TRP A 186 8.97 -20.07 1.94
C TRP A 186 8.30 -18.71 2.20
N THR A 187 7.61 -18.16 1.19
CA THR A 187 6.84 -16.89 1.32
C THR A 187 5.51 -17.03 2.05
N GLN A 188 5.01 -18.26 2.25
CA GLN A 188 3.80 -18.56 3.03
C GLN A 188 2.53 -17.80 2.59
N TRP A 189 2.43 -17.43 1.30
CA TRP A 189 1.30 -16.66 0.75
C TRP A 189 -0.07 -17.33 0.91
N ARG A 190 -0.13 -18.67 1.03
CA ARG A 190 -1.37 -19.40 1.34
C ARG A 190 -2.05 -18.92 2.62
N ASN A 191 -1.29 -18.46 3.61
CA ASN A 191 -1.83 -17.99 4.91
C ASN A 191 -2.64 -16.68 4.74
N TRP A 192 -2.29 -15.86 3.75
CA TRP A 192 -3.04 -14.65 3.41
C TRP A 192 -4.39 -15.01 2.77
N VAL A 193 -4.40 -15.88 1.78
CA VAL A 193 -5.63 -16.42 1.18
C VAL A 193 -6.55 -17.02 2.23
N ASP A 194 -5.98 -17.84 3.11
CA ASP A 194 -6.68 -18.57 4.17
C ASP A 194 -7.37 -17.61 5.17
N LEU A 195 -6.63 -16.68 5.78
CA LEU A 195 -7.14 -15.73 6.77
C LEU A 195 -8.12 -14.72 6.15
N TYR A 196 -7.74 -14.09 5.03
CA TYR A 196 -8.53 -12.99 4.47
C TYR A 196 -9.84 -13.52 3.88
N GLY A 197 -9.77 -14.59 3.09
CA GLY A 197 -10.94 -15.20 2.46
C GLY A 197 -11.95 -15.84 3.42
N ASN A 198 -11.59 -16.00 4.70
CA ASN A 198 -12.49 -16.53 5.73
C ASN A 198 -12.99 -15.46 6.72
N GLU A 199 -12.11 -14.73 7.40
CA GLU A 199 -12.51 -13.79 8.46
C GLU A 199 -12.73 -12.38 7.91
N PHE A 200 -11.80 -11.86 7.09
CA PHE A 200 -11.89 -10.48 6.58
C PHE A 200 -13.07 -10.32 5.61
N TYR A 201 -13.37 -11.33 4.79
CA TYR A 201 -14.59 -11.35 3.96
C TYR A 201 -15.90 -11.30 4.78
N LYS A 202 -15.92 -11.79 6.03
CA LYS A 202 -17.10 -11.63 6.92
C LYS A 202 -17.16 -10.20 7.47
N ILE A 203 -16.02 -9.65 7.91
CA ILE A 203 -15.90 -8.27 8.41
C ILE A 203 -16.37 -7.25 7.37
N ALA A 204 -16.06 -7.48 6.08
CA ALA A 204 -16.50 -6.62 4.99
C ALA A 204 -18.03 -6.41 4.91
N GLY A 205 -18.83 -7.35 5.44
CA GLY A 205 -20.29 -7.21 5.54
C GLY A 205 -20.76 -6.05 6.45
N GLY A 206 -19.91 -5.55 7.35
CA GLY A 206 -20.21 -4.41 8.23
C GLY A 206 -19.94 -3.04 7.62
N ILE A 207 -19.20 -2.97 6.49
CA ILE A 207 -18.80 -1.72 5.86
C ILE A 207 -19.99 -0.78 5.57
N PRO A 208 -21.14 -1.23 5.03
CA PRO A 208 -22.26 -0.34 4.70
C PRO A 208 -22.84 0.45 5.88
N GLU A 209 -22.73 -0.07 7.10
CA GLU A 209 -23.14 0.64 8.32
C GLU A 209 -22.01 1.50 8.91
N ALA A 210 -20.76 1.01 8.88
CA ALA A 210 -19.60 1.71 9.40
C ALA A 210 -19.33 3.06 8.71
N VAL A 211 -19.61 3.17 7.41
CA VAL A 211 -19.30 4.38 6.61
C VAL A 211 -20.36 5.49 6.70
N LYS A 212 -21.46 5.29 7.45
CA LYS A 212 -22.53 6.30 7.57
C LYS A 212 -22.16 7.36 8.59
N ALA A 213 -21.87 8.58 8.13
CA ALA A 213 -21.51 9.71 8.99
C ALA A 213 -22.62 10.09 10.00
N ASP A 214 -23.88 9.79 9.69
CA ASP A 214 -25.08 10.01 10.51
C ASP A 214 -25.69 8.71 11.07
N GLY A 215 -25.02 7.56 10.88
CA GLY A 215 -25.50 6.26 11.34
C GLY A 215 -25.42 6.08 12.86
N GLU A 216 -26.33 5.27 13.42
CA GLU A 216 -26.36 4.94 14.86
C GLU A 216 -25.09 4.24 15.35
N LYS A 217 -24.32 3.63 14.45
CA LYS A 217 -23.06 2.92 14.72
C LYS A 217 -21.81 3.63 14.18
N LYS A 218 -21.88 4.92 13.84
CA LYS A 218 -20.78 5.70 13.20
C LYS A 218 -19.42 5.66 13.92
N ASP A 219 -19.42 5.41 15.23
CA ASP A 219 -18.21 5.34 16.06
C ASP A 219 -17.65 3.89 16.17
N ARG A 220 -18.24 2.91 15.46
CA ARG A 220 -17.84 1.49 15.45
C ARG A 220 -17.26 1.09 14.08
N SER A 221 -16.14 0.38 14.09
CA SER A 221 -15.57 -0.23 12.87
C SER A 221 -16.48 -1.33 12.31
N ALA A 222 -16.27 -1.75 11.06
CA ALA A 222 -17.02 -2.86 10.48
C ALA A 222 -16.82 -4.16 11.28
N ALA A 223 -15.63 -4.40 11.85
CA ALA A 223 -15.36 -5.53 12.73
C ALA A 223 -16.19 -5.48 14.02
N HIS A 224 -16.25 -4.31 14.69
CA HIS A 224 -17.12 -4.10 15.85
C HIS A 224 -18.59 -4.36 15.51
N ILE A 225 -19.04 -3.94 14.33
CA ILE A 225 -20.43 -4.11 13.86
C ILE A 225 -20.77 -5.57 13.55
N VAL A 226 -19.88 -6.31 12.87
CA VAL A 226 -20.13 -7.71 12.45
C VAL A 226 -20.02 -8.69 13.61
N PHE A 227 -19.07 -8.47 14.52
CA PHE A 227 -18.85 -9.34 15.67
C PHE A 227 -19.61 -8.92 16.94
N ASP A 228 -20.34 -7.79 16.85
CA ASP A 228 -21.03 -7.09 17.93
C ASP A 228 -20.19 -7.02 19.23
N THR A 229 -19.01 -6.41 19.09
CA THR A 229 -18.04 -6.23 20.18
C THR A 229 -17.55 -4.78 20.24
N ASP A 230 -17.12 -4.35 21.41
CA ASP A 230 -16.39 -3.10 21.62
C ASP A 230 -14.94 -3.37 22.10
N GLU A 231 -14.52 -4.65 22.10
CA GLU A 231 -13.12 -5.06 22.23
C GLU A 231 -12.35 -4.66 20.97
N ASP A 232 -11.09 -4.22 21.13
CA ASP A 232 -10.18 -4.05 20.00
C ASP A 232 -9.94 -5.37 19.26
N MET A 233 -9.48 -5.28 18.00
CA MET A 233 -9.25 -6.45 17.15
C MET A 233 -8.32 -7.49 17.79
N PHE A 234 -7.25 -7.09 18.48
CA PHE A 234 -6.28 -8.02 19.03
C PHE A 234 -6.87 -8.76 20.24
N THR A 235 -7.56 -8.05 21.14
CA THR A 235 -8.29 -8.65 22.27
C THR A 235 -9.36 -9.63 21.76
N TYR A 236 -10.17 -9.23 20.78
CA TYR A 236 -11.18 -10.10 20.18
C TYR A 236 -10.55 -11.35 19.53
N PHE A 237 -9.50 -11.18 18.70
CA PHE A 237 -8.82 -12.30 18.05
C PHE A 237 -8.11 -13.22 19.04
N GLN A 238 -7.62 -12.70 20.18
CA GLN A 238 -7.04 -13.53 21.22
C GLN A 238 -8.11 -14.42 21.85
N ARG A 239 -9.27 -13.84 22.18
CA ARG A 239 -10.42 -14.57 22.74
C ARG A 239 -10.99 -15.62 21.78
N GLN A 240 -10.99 -15.37 20.47
CA GLN A 240 -11.39 -16.35 19.45
C GLN A 240 -10.31 -17.40 19.13
N GLY A 241 -9.10 -17.27 19.68
CA GLY A 241 -7.97 -18.17 19.36
C GLY A 241 -7.39 -17.98 17.95
N TRP A 242 -7.64 -16.83 17.31
CA TRP A 242 -7.20 -16.51 15.95
C TRP A 242 -5.80 -15.91 15.88
N VAL A 243 -5.27 -15.36 16.98
CA VAL A 243 -3.92 -14.77 17.07
C VAL A 243 -2.82 -15.67 16.46
N PRO A 244 -2.76 -17.00 16.69
CA PRO A 244 -1.77 -17.86 16.02
C PRO A 244 -1.88 -17.89 14.49
N ARG A 245 -3.08 -17.74 13.91
CA ARG A 245 -3.31 -17.67 12.45
C ARG A 245 -2.90 -16.29 11.92
N LEU A 246 -3.26 -15.22 12.63
CA LEU A 246 -2.81 -13.85 12.32
C LEU A 246 -1.27 -13.77 12.31
N HIS A 247 -0.61 -14.23 13.38
CA HIS A 247 0.85 -14.24 13.49
C HIS A 247 1.53 -15.05 12.38
N ARG A 248 0.98 -16.22 11.99
CA ARG A 248 1.50 -17.00 10.84
C ARG A 248 1.33 -16.28 9.50
N THR A 249 0.26 -15.51 9.34
CA THR A 249 -0.04 -14.75 8.12
C THR A 249 0.88 -13.54 8.00
N LEU A 250 0.89 -12.66 9.00
CA LEU A 250 1.73 -11.47 9.06
C LEU A 250 3.23 -11.84 9.02
N GLY A 251 3.63 -12.87 9.79
CA GLY A 251 5.01 -13.38 9.77
C GLY A 251 5.43 -14.01 8.43
N GLY A 252 4.49 -14.62 7.70
CA GLY A 252 4.72 -15.09 6.33
C GLY A 252 4.95 -13.92 5.36
N GLY A 253 4.10 -12.89 5.42
CA GLY A 253 4.26 -11.68 4.63
C GLY A 253 5.58 -10.96 4.94
N ALA A 254 5.92 -10.79 6.21
CA ALA A 254 7.19 -10.19 6.63
C ALA A 254 8.41 -10.93 6.04
N LYS A 255 8.41 -12.27 6.06
CA LYS A 255 9.47 -13.09 5.43
C LYS A 255 9.50 -12.90 3.91
N ALA A 256 8.35 -12.87 3.24
CA ALA A 256 8.27 -12.72 1.79
C ALA A 256 8.83 -11.37 1.30
N MET A 257 8.60 -10.30 2.04
CA MET A 257 9.04 -8.94 1.70
C MET A 257 10.49 -8.62 2.11
N ALA A 258 11.03 -9.32 3.12
CA ALA A 258 12.33 -9.03 3.69
C ALA A 258 13.46 -8.90 2.64
N PRO A 259 13.61 -9.78 1.62
CA PRO A 259 14.66 -9.63 0.62
C PRO A 259 14.62 -8.28 -0.12
N GLY A 260 13.44 -7.74 -0.42
CA GLY A 260 13.31 -6.42 -1.05
C GLY A 260 13.70 -5.29 -0.10
N ILE A 261 13.14 -5.31 1.12
CA ILE A 261 13.46 -4.33 2.18
C ILE A 261 14.97 -4.24 2.43
N LEU A 262 15.64 -5.39 2.52
CA LEU A 262 17.06 -5.50 2.87
C LEU A 262 18.02 -5.14 1.74
N THR A 263 17.55 -5.15 0.48
CA THR A 263 18.39 -4.98 -0.72
C THR A 263 18.20 -3.62 -1.38
N ASP A 264 16.96 -3.10 -1.43
CA ASP A 264 16.62 -1.97 -2.30
C ASP A 264 16.66 -0.60 -1.59
N TYR A 265 16.76 -0.60 -0.24
CA TYR A 265 17.07 0.58 0.55
C TYR A 265 18.59 0.61 0.90
N PRO A 266 19.27 1.78 0.87
CA PRO A 266 20.72 1.90 1.07
C PRO A 266 21.16 1.76 2.54
N TRP A 267 20.89 0.61 3.16
CA TRP A 267 21.28 0.28 4.54
C TRP A 267 22.79 0.40 4.81
N GLN A 268 23.65 0.29 3.79
CA GLN A 268 25.09 0.52 3.92
C GLN A 268 25.45 1.92 4.42
N GLU A 269 24.58 2.92 4.25
CA GLU A 269 24.77 4.26 4.82
C GLU A 269 24.53 4.33 6.35
N LEU A 270 24.06 3.23 6.94
CA LEU A 270 23.89 3.00 8.37
C LEU A 270 24.90 1.98 8.92
N ALA A 271 25.95 1.64 8.16
CA ALA A 271 27.05 0.81 8.63
C ALA A 271 27.64 1.36 9.94
N ASP A 272 27.97 0.44 10.85
CA ASP A 272 28.53 0.71 12.18
C ASP A 272 27.61 1.53 13.13
N THR A 273 26.35 1.78 12.75
CA THR A 273 25.33 2.41 13.60
C THR A 273 24.46 1.38 14.33
N THR A 274 23.70 1.83 15.34
CA THR A 274 22.60 1.06 15.91
C THR A 274 21.27 1.61 15.41
N VAL A 275 20.45 0.75 14.80
CA VAL A 275 19.10 1.10 14.33
C VAL A 275 18.07 0.67 15.38
N LEU A 276 17.23 1.61 15.83
CA LEU A 276 16.10 1.31 16.72
C LEU A 276 14.84 0.99 15.90
N ASP A 277 14.32 -0.23 16.07
CA ASP A 277 13.09 -0.75 15.48
C ASP A 277 11.91 -0.43 16.42
N ILE A 278 11.15 0.63 16.12
CA ILE A 278 10.01 1.12 16.91
C ILE A 278 8.75 0.37 16.49
N GLY A 279 8.09 -0.28 17.46
CA GLY A 279 7.02 -1.24 17.18
C GLY A 279 7.54 -2.50 16.51
N GLY A 280 8.81 -2.87 16.78
CA GLY A 280 9.50 -3.99 16.12
C GLY A 280 8.86 -5.36 16.37
N GLY A 281 7.89 -5.46 17.30
CA GLY A 281 7.07 -6.63 17.54
C GLY A 281 7.93 -7.87 17.78
N GLY A 282 7.69 -8.91 16.98
CA GLY A 282 8.44 -10.17 17.01
C GLY A 282 9.95 -10.06 16.69
N GLY A 283 10.49 -8.88 16.37
CA GLY A 283 11.92 -8.64 16.10
C GLY A 283 12.45 -9.22 14.78
N ALA A 284 11.58 -9.74 13.92
CA ALA A 284 11.96 -10.42 12.69
C ALA A 284 12.57 -9.48 11.64
N LEU A 285 12.16 -8.20 11.60
CA LEU A 285 12.78 -7.16 10.77
C LEU A 285 14.22 -6.93 11.23
N THR A 286 14.40 -6.51 12.48
CA THR A 286 15.72 -6.36 13.13
C THR A 286 16.63 -7.58 12.88
N ALA A 287 16.16 -8.81 13.16
CA ALA A 287 16.97 -10.01 12.98
C ALA A 287 17.42 -10.21 11.51
N SER A 288 16.54 -9.91 10.55
CA SER A 288 16.85 -10.04 9.12
C SER A 288 17.78 -8.91 8.63
N LEU A 289 17.62 -7.70 9.16
CA LEU A 289 18.50 -6.55 8.92
C LEU A 289 19.93 -6.87 9.36
N LEU A 290 20.09 -7.37 10.58
CA LEU A 290 21.38 -7.77 11.12
C LEU A 290 22.03 -8.88 10.30
N ARG A 291 21.27 -9.88 9.82
CA ARG A 291 21.80 -10.95 8.95
C ARG A 291 22.32 -10.42 7.62
N ALA A 292 21.61 -9.48 6.98
CA ALA A 292 22.00 -8.91 5.70
C ALA A 292 23.14 -7.89 5.80
N HIS A 293 23.22 -7.15 6.91
CA HIS A 293 24.17 -6.05 7.12
C HIS A 293 25.00 -6.28 8.39
N PRO A 294 26.16 -6.96 8.30
CA PRO A 294 26.91 -7.43 9.48
C PRO A 294 27.44 -6.34 10.41
N THR A 295 27.70 -5.13 9.90
CA THR A 295 28.20 -3.97 10.66
C THR A 295 27.10 -3.24 11.43
N ILE A 296 25.83 -3.41 11.05
CA ILE A 296 24.70 -2.80 11.76
C ILE A 296 24.49 -3.54 13.10
N ARG A 297 24.12 -2.76 14.12
CA ARG A 297 23.60 -3.21 15.40
C ARG A 297 22.10 -2.88 15.50
N GLY A 298 21.38 -3.67 16.29
CA GLY A 298 19.93 -3.52 16.43
C GLY A 298 19.56 -3.09 17.85
N ALA A 299 18.45 -2.39 17.95
CA ALA A 299 17.69 -2.21 19.17
C ALA A 299 16.20 -2.32 18.85
N ILE A 300 15.38 -2.79 19.79
CA ILE A 300 13.92 -2.88 19.61
C ILE A 300 13.24 -2.06 20.71
N PHE A 301 12.26 -1.24 20.34
CA PHE A 301 11.42 -0.49 21.26
C PHE A 301 9.94 -0.85 21.03
N ASP A 302 9.29 -1.36 22.08
CA ASP A 302 7.91 -1.84 22.02
C ASP A 302 7.27 -1.81 23.42
N LEU A 303 5.99 -2.15 23.52
CA LEU A 303 5.27 -2.23 24.79
C LEU A 303 5.94 -3.26 25.74
N PRO A 304 5.89 -3.06 27.07
CA PRO A 304 6.56 -3.94 28.04
C PRO A 304 6.26 -5.44 27.84
N ALA A 305 4.98 -5.79 27.66
CA ALA A 305 4.55 -7.17 27.45
C ALA A 305 5.09 -7.80 26.14
N VAL A 306 5.34 -6.98 25.11
CA VAL A 306 5.96 -7.44 23.86
C VAL A 306 7.45 -7.67 24.06
N ILE A 307 8.15 -6.73 24.71
CA ILE A 307 9.58 -6.87 25.05
C ILE A 307 9.84 -8.09 25.92
N ASP A 308 9.02 -8.34 26.94
CA ASP A 308 9.08 -9.55 27.78
C ASP A 308 8.91 -10.84 26.96
N HIS A 309 7.99 -10.82 25.98
CA HIS A 309 7.74 -11.96 25.10
C HIS A 309 8.90 -12.25 24.13
N VAL A 310 9.54 -11.22 23.58
CA VAL A 310 10.57 -11.38 22.51
C VAL A 310 12.00 -11.40 23.03
N GLY A 311 12.25 -10.96 24.26
CA GLY A 311 13.55 -11.04 24.93
C GLY A 311 14.21 -12.43 24.88
N PRO A 312 13.47 -13.53 25.12
CA PRO A 312 13.98 -14.89 24.96
C PRO A 312 14.43 -15.24 23.54
N PHE A 313 13.88 -14.61 22.48
CA PHE A 313 14.19 -14.97 21.10
C PHE A 313 15.64 -14.62 20.69
N PHE A 314 16.27 -13.67 21.38
CA PHE A 314 17.65 -13.23 21.14
C PHE A 314 18.66 -13.79 22.14
N LYS A 315 18.25 -14.74 23.02
CA LYS A 315 19.15 -15.49 23.91
C LYS A 315 19.79 -16.68 23.16
N PRO A 316 20.82 -17.36 23.70
CA PRO A 316 21.54 -18.43 22.98
C PRO A 316 20.65 -19.57 22.45
N GLU A 317 19.57 -19.88 23.16
CA GLU A 317 18.57 -20.91 22.82
C GLU A 317 17.39 -20.37 21.98
N GLY A 318 17.36 -19.07 21.69
CA GLY A 318 16.28 -18.39 20.99
C GLY A 318 16.36 -18.50 19.46
N GLN A 319 15.23 -18.23 18.77
CA GLN A 319 15.11 -18.32 17.31
C GLN A 319 15.95 -17.30 16.50
N PHE A 320 16.53 -16.30 17.17
CA PHE A 320 17.43 -15.28 16.60
C PHE A 320 18.77 -15.22 17.34
N SER A 321 19.18 -16.33 17.97
CA SER A 321 20.45 -16.46 18.71
C SER A 321 21.68 -16.13 17.87
N ASP A 322 21.63 -16.39 16.56
CA ASP A 322 22.68 -16.10 15.58
C ASP A 322 22.99 -14.61 15.41
N VAL A 323 22.06 -13.73 15.78
CA VAL A 323 22.23 -12.26 15.75
C VAL A 323 22.06 -11.59 17.12
N GLY A 324 21.69 -12.34 18.16
CA GLY A 324 21.41 -11.82 19.50
C GLY A 324 22.54 -10.98 20.11
N SER A 325 23.80 -11.31 19.82
CA SER A 325 24.98 -10.54 20.27
C SER A 325 25.12 -9.15 19.63
N ARG A 326 24.34 -8.85 18.58
CA ARG A 326 24.26 -7.54 17.93
C ARG A 326 22.96 -6.78 18.21
N VAL A 327 22.00 -7.41 18.91
CA VAL A 327 20.88 -6.69 19.53
C VAL A 327 21.38 -6.11 20.85
N THR A 328 21.60 -4.81 20.84
CA THR A 328 22.22 -4.07 21.96
C THR A 328 21.22 -3.70 23.04
N HIS A 329 19.97 -3.42 22.65
CA HIS A 329 18.92 -3.00 23.57
C HIS A 329 17.57 -3.62 23.20
N LEU A 330 16.80 -3.99 24.22
CA LEU A 330 15.39 -4.30 24.14
C LEU A 330 14.71 -3.39 25.17
N ILE A 331 13.99 -2.38 24.69
CA ILE A 331 13.58 -1.23 25.51
C ILE A 331 12.05 -1.23 25.62
N PRO A 332 11.49 -1.45 26.82
CA PRO A 332 10.05 -1.36 27.04
C PRO A 332 9.60 0.10 27.14
N GLY A 333 8.52 0.47 26.46
CA GLY A 333 7.92 1.80 26.57
C GLY A 333 6.74 2.03 25.62
N ASN A 334 6.30 3.29 25.52
CA ASN A 334 5.17 3.70 24.68
C ASN A 334 5.59 4.85 23.74
N PHE A 335 5.55 4.61 22.42
CA PHE A 335 5.92 5.61 21.41
C PHE A 335 5.00 6.84 21.38
N LEU A 336 3.79 6.75 21.96
CA LEU A 336 2.88 7.89 22.13
C LEU A 336 3.32 8.83 23.27
N GLU A 337 4.28 8.42 24.11
CA GLU A 337 4.76 9.17 25.27
C GLU A 337 6.20 9.64 25.06
N GLU A 338 7.15 8.72 24.87
CA GLU A 338 8.59 9.02 24.74
C GLU A 338 9.27 8.02 23.79
N ILE A 339 10.36 8.44 23.15
CA ILE A 339 11.21 7.62 22.29
C ILE A 339 12.65 7.68 22.80
N PRO A 340 13.37 6.55 22.93
CA PRO A 340 14.79 6.54 23.30
C PRO A 340 15.69 7.26 22.27
N SER A 341 16.75 7.91 22.75
CA SER A 341 17.74 8.64 21.93
C SER A 341 18.62 7.69 21.10
N PHE A 342 18.59 7.85 19.77
CA PHE A 342 19.39 7.13 18.78
C PHE A 342 19.63 8.03 17.54
N THR A 343 20.62 7.68 16.72
CA THR A 343 20.87 8.35 15.43
C THR A 343 19.99 7.82 14.29
N ALA A 344 19.61 6.54 14.31
CA ALA A 344 18.87 5.89 13.23
C ALA A 344 17.69 5.08 13.77
N TYR A 345 16.52 5.27 13.15
CA TYR A 345 15.27 4.60 13.51
C TYR A 345 14.65 3.91 12.31
N THR A 346 13.87 2.87 12.56
CA THR A 346 12.90 2.34 11.60
C THR A 346 11.55 2.11 12.28
N ILE A 347 10.48 2.30 11.52
CA ILE A 347 9.09 1.99 11.91
C ILE A 347 8.51 1.17 10.77
N LYS A 348 7.87 0.04 11.05
CA LYS A 348 7.25 -0.81 10.04
C LYS A 348 5.87 -1.27 10.47
N TRP A 349 4.84 -0.99 9.67
CA TRP A 349 3.45 -1.41 9.96
C TRP A 349 3.03 -1.02 11.39
N VAL A 350 3.09 0.29 11.65
CA VAL A 350 2.65 0.92 12.89
C VAL A 350 1.84 2.15 12.57
N LEU A 351 2.34 3.05 11.72
CA LEU A 351 1.71 4.35 11.45
C LEU A 351 0.41 4.22 10.66
N HIS A 352 0.17 3.09 9.98
CA HIS A 352 -1.10 2.81 9.32
C HIS A 352 -2.26 2.45 10.27
N ASP A 353 -1.96 2.03 11.51
CA ASP A 353 -2.99 1.79 12.54
C ASP A 353 -3.56 3.10 13.11
N TRP A 354 -2.83 4.21 12.97
CA TRP A 354 -3.15 5.49 13.59
C TRP A 354 -3.74 6.49 12.59
N ASN A 355 -4.66 7.33 13.06
CA ASN A 355 -5.12 8.51 12.34
C ASN A 355 -3.98 9.56 12.21
N ASP A 356 -4.18 10.59 11.39
CA ASP A 356 -3.15 11.59 11.12
C ASP A 356 -2.68 12.39 12.36
N VAL A 357 -3.54 12.62 13.35
CA VAL A 357 -3.17 13.36 14.59
C VAL A 357 -2.19 12.54 15.43
N ASP A 358 -2.49 11.26 15.64
CA ASP A 358 -1.64 10.37 16.40
C ASP A 358 -0.36 10.00 15.64
N ALA A 359 -0.44 9.81 14.31
CA ALA A 359 0.75 9.61 13.48
C ALA A 359 1.71 10.81 13.54
N VAL A 360 1.20 12.06 13.49
CA VAL A 360 2.01 13.26 13.70
C VAL A 360 2.62 13.29 15.10
N LYS A 361 1.87 12.89 16.15
CA LYS A 361 2.39 12.82 17.52
C LYS A 361 3.58 11.86 17.63
N ILE A 362 3.45 10.65 17.08
CA ILE A 362 4.54 9.64 17.06
C ILE A 362 5.76 10.20 16.32
N LEU A 363 5.56 10.77 15.12
CA LEU A 363 6.66 11.34 14.33
C LEU A 363 7.36 12.52 15.03
N ARG A 364 6.62 13.35 15.79
CA ARG A 364 7.18 14.44 16.62
C ARG A 364 8.00 13.89 17.79
N ASN A 365 7.56 12.81 18.44
CA ASN A 365 8.31 12.15 19.51
C ASN A 365 9.65 11.62 18.98
N VAL A 366 9.66 10.95 17.83
CA VAL A 366 10.93 10.52 17.18
C VAL A 366 11.78 11.73 16.76
N ARG A 367 11.17 12.84 16.29
CA ARG A 367 11.91 14.06 15.91
C ARG A 367 12.58 14.74 17.10
N THR A 368 12.01 14.59 18.29
CA THR A 368 12.54 15.13 19.55
C THR A 368 13.67 14.25 20.09
N ALA A 369 13.57 12.93 19.89
CA ALA A 369 14.55 11.96 20.38
C ALA A 369 15.79 11.78 19.46
N ILE A 370 15.70 12.09 18.17
CA ILE A 370 16.78 11.82 17.22
C ILE A 370 18.04 12.65 17.48
N GLU A 371 19.18 11.96 17.59
CA GLU A 371 20.50 12.57 17.66
C GLU A 371 20.87 13.16 16.29
N GLU A 372 21.03 14.48 16.20
CA GLU A 372 21.35 15.14 14.93
C GLU A 372 22.81 14.95 14.54
N GLY A 373 23.05 14.37 13.35
CA GLY A 373 24.38 14.13 12.83
C GLY A 373 24.38 13.60 11.38
N PRO A 374 25.58 13.39 10.79
CA PRO A 374 25.71 12.79 9.47
C PRO A 374 25.13 11.37 9.45
N GLY A 375 24.10 11.15 8.64
CA GLY A 375 23.43 9.85 8.50
C GLY A 375 22.13 9.72 9.30
N SER A 376 21.85 10.63 10.25
CA SER A 376 20.65 10.57 11.10
C SER A 376 19.36 10.56 10.28
N ARG A 377 18.49 9.57 10.53
CA ARG A 377 17.28 9.32 9.74
C ARG A 377 16.24 8.49 10.47
N LEU A 378 15.00 8.60 10.02
CA LEU A 378 13.92 7.66 10.29
C LEU A 378 13.52 6.98 8.95
N VAL A 379 13.57 5.65 8.91
CA VAL A 379 13.16 4.84 7.75
C VAL A 379 11.79 4.23 8.03
N ILE A 380 10.74 4.83 7.45
CA ILE A 380 9.37 4.32 7.57
C ILE A 380 9.15 3.27 6.47
N LEU A 381 8.78 2.06 6.88
CA LEU A 381 8.47 0.91 6.03
C LEU A 381 6.95 0.69 6.02
N GLU A 382 6.24 1.54 5.29
CA GLU A 382 4.79 1.54 5.18
C GLU A 382 4.34 1.46 3.73
N SER A 383 3.07 1.15 3.50
CA SER A 383 2.52 1.17 2.15
C SER A 383 2.29 2.62 1.67
N VAL A 384 2.44 2.81 0.36
CA VAL A 384 2.18 4.09 -0.31
C VAL A 384 1.09 3.84 -1.34
N LEU A 385 -0.07 4.48 -1.14
CA LEU A 385 -1.22 4.33 -2.02
C LEU A 385 -0.90 4.82 -3.44
N SER A 386 -1.23 3.99 -4.41
CA SER A 386 -1.05 4.24 -5.83
C SER A 386 -2.27 3.71 -6.59
N GLY A 387 -3.01 4.60 -7.26
CA GLY A 387 -4.17 4.24 -8.08
C GLY A 387 -3.84 3.48 -9.38
N ARG A 388 -2.63 2.94 -9.51
CA ARG A 388 -2.21 2.09 -10.63
C ARG A 388 -2.49 0.62 -10.29
N ARG A 389 -2.67 -0.23 -11.30
CA ARG A 389 -2.95 -1.68 -11.11
C ARG A 389 -1.92 -2.40 -10.22
N SER A 390 -0.65 -2.02 -10.28
CA SER A 390 0.41 -2.54 -9.41
C SER A 390 0.27 -2.15 -7.93
N GLY A 391 -0.48 -1.10 -7.61
CA GLY A 391 -0.81 -0.64 -6.27
C GLY A 391 -2.08 -1.28 -5.67
N ARG A 392 -2.72 -2.25 -6.35
CA ARG A 392 -3.97 -2.86 -5.84
C ARG A 392 -3.86 -3.43 -4.42
N LEU A 393 -2.68 -3.94 -4.02
CA LEU A 393 -2.47 -4.40 -2.64
C LEU A 393 -2.51 -3.28 -1.60
N SER A 394 -2.02 -2.06 -1.91
CA SER A 394 -2.13 -0.94 -0.95
C SER A 394 -3.57 -0.42 -0.86
N VAL A 395 -4.30 -0.38 -1.98
CA VAL A 395 -5.73 -0.02 -1.98
C VAL A 395 -6.58 -1.08 -1.24
N TYR A 396 -6.27 -2.36 -1.41
CA TYR A 396 -6.94 -3.43 -0.65
C TYR A 396 -6.59 -3.34 0.84
N GLY A 397 -5.31 -3.10 1.17
CA GLY A 397 -4.85 -2.86 2.53
C GLY A 397 -5.59 -1.73 3.24
N ASP A 398 -5.84 -0.61 2.55
CA ASP A 398 -6.59 0.54 3.08
C ASP A 398 -7.98 0.15 3.58
N ILE A 399 -8.74 -0.57 2.75
CA ILE A 399 -10.06 -1.10 3.12
C ILE A 399 -9.96 -2.06 4.31
N ASN A 400 -8.92 -2.91 4.35
CA ASN A 400 -8.70 -3.80 5.49
C ASN A 400 -8.44 -3.01 6.78
N MET A 401 -7.57 -2.00 6.77
CA MET A 401 -7.25 -1.17 7.95
C MET A 401 -8.47 -0.37 8.43
N MET A 402 -9.22 0.24 7.51
CA MET A 402 -10.49 0.92 7.82
C MET A 402 -11.47 -0.04 8.50
N MET A 403 -11.67 -1.25 7.95
CA MET A 403 -12.71 -2.15 8.43
C MET A 403 -12.34 -2.89 9.72
N THR A 404 -11.04 -3.07 10.04
CA THR A 404 -10.59 -3.78 11.25
C THR A 404 -10.11 -2.89 12.39
N ALA A 405 -9.33 -1.85 12.09
CA ALA A 405 -8.67 -1.01 13.10
C ALA A 405 -9.16 0.45 13.08
N ASN A 406 -9.99 0.83 12.10
CA ASN A 406 -10.28 2.23 11.75
C ASN A 406 -8.99 3.03 11.38
N GLY A 407 -7.95 2.30 10.96
CA GLY A 407 -6.69 2.83 10.43
C GLY A 407 -6.81 3.21 8.95
N GLN A 408 -5.72 3.70 8.38
CA GLN A 408 -5.68 4.19 7.00
C GLN A 408 -4.30 4.03 6.36
N GLU A 409 -4.29 3.58 5.11
CA GLU A 409 -3.12 3.68 4.24
C GLU A 409 -3.03 5.11 3.67
N ARG A 410 -1.86 5.50 3.15
CA ARG A 410 -1.60 6.90 2.79
C ARG A 410 -0.93 7.05 1.43
N THR A 411 -1.34 8.07 0.69
CA THR A 411 -0.65 8.50 -0.54
C THR A 411 0.70 9.14 -0.21
N GLU A 412 1.62 9.19 -1.18
CA GLU A 412 2.88 9.91 -1.04
C GLU A 412 2.67 11.37 -0.58
N LYS A 413 1.62 12.04 -1.07
CA LYS A 413 1.29 13.42 -0.68
C LYS A 413 0.96 13.52 0.82
N GLN A 414 0.21 12.56 1.36
CA GLN A 414 -0.11 12.50 2.79
C GLN A 414 1.14 12.20 3.62
N TRP A 415 1.95 11.22 3.23
CA TRP A 415 3.22 10.91 3.91
C TRP A 415 4.16 12.12 3.98
N ARG A 416 4.30 12.88 2.89
CA ARG A 416 5.09 14.12 2.85
C ARG A 416 4.50 15.23 3.74
N ALA A 417 3.17 15.33 3.82
CA ALA A 417 2.50 16.30 4.70
C ALA A 417 2.72 15.97 6.18
N LEU A 418 2.54 14.71 6.59
CA LEU A 418 2.80 14.24 7.96
C LEU A 418 4.25 14.50 8.35
N ALA A 419 5.21 14.19 7.48
CA ALA A 419 6.63 14.44 7.70
C ALA A 419 6.90 15.93 7.95
N ALA A 420 6.41 16.81 7.06
CA ALA A 420 6.60 18.26 7.20
C ALA A 420 5.97 18.81 8.50
N GLU A 421 4.75 18.39 8.85
CA GLU A 421 4.05 18.81 10.07
C GLU A 421 4.75 18.33 11.37
N SER A 422 5.51 17.25 11.30
CA SER A 422 6.24 16.66 12.43
C SER A 422 7.72 17.05 12.48
N GLY A 423 8.18 17.99 11.64
CA GLY A 423 9.55 18.51 11.66
C GLY A 423 10.58 17.66 10.91
N TRP A 424 10.12 16.85 9.95
CA TRP A 424 10.93 16.02 9.07
C TRP A 424 10.92 16.52 7.62
N MET A 425 12.00 16.23 6.90
CA MET A 425 12.09 16.36 5.46
C MET A 425 12.09 14.96 4.83
N THR A 426 11.16 14.67 3.92
CA THR A 426 11.20 13.44 3.11
C THR A 426 12.31 13.53 2.06
N HIS A 427 13.42 12.84 2.32
CA HIS A 427 14.59 12.81 1.43
C HIS A 427 14.32 12.00 0.17
N SER A 428 13.77 10.80 0.34
CA SER A 428 13.48 9.86 -0.76
C SER A 428 12.35 8.91 -0.38
N ILE A 429 11.74 8.28 -1.37
CA ILE A 429 10.86 7.11 -1.20
C ILE A 429 11.37 6.03 -2.15
N HIS A 430 11.70 4.86 -1.60
CA HIS A 430 12.30 3.75 -2.33
C HIS A 430 11.25 2.67 -2.57
N SER A 431 11.00 2.35 -3.84
CA SER A 431 10.27 1.14 -4.24
C SER A 431 11.08 -0.10 -3.89
N LEU A 432 10.46 -1.04 -3.17
CA LEU A 432 11.13 -2.26 -2.67
C LEU A 432 10.55 -3.50 -3.39
N ARG A 433 11.38 -4.28 -4.08
CA ARG A 433 10.93 -5.38 -4.94
C ARG A 433 10.36 -6.53 -4.12
N ASN A 434 9.18 -7.04 -4.51
CA ASN A 434 8.41 -8.05 -3.78
C ASN A 434 8.02 -7.64 -2.35
N ALA A 435 8.13 -6.36 -2.01
CA ALA A 435 7.59 -5.79 -0.78
C ALA A 435 6.37 -4.94 -1.09
N TRP A 436 5.36 -5.02 -0.22
CA TRP A 436 4.18 -4.16 -0.29
C TRP A 436 4.47 -2.78 0.33
N VAL A 437 5.33 -2.74 1.35
CA VAL A 437 5.89 -1.50 1.90
C VAL A 437 6.89 -0.85 0.94
N GLN A 438 6.98 0.47 0.98
CA GLN A 438 8.10 1.25 0.45
C GLN A 438 8.94 1.78 1.61
N ALA A 439 10.21 2.12 1.38
CA ALA A 439 11.02 2.81 2.40
C ALA A 439 10.96 4.33 2.17
N ILE A 440 10.23 5.02 3.05
CA ILE A 440 10.14 6.48 3.10
C ILE A 440 11.28 6.95 4.01
N ASP A 441 12.28 7.60 3.43
CA ASP A 441 13.46 8.10 4.13
C ASP A 441 13.20 9.54 4.62
N LEU A 442 13.11 9.70 5.94
CA LEU A 442 12.94 10.98 6.60
C LEU A 442 14.24 11.44 7.26
N ARG A 443 14.59 12.71 7.04
CA ARG A 443 15.73 13.39 7.69
C ARG A 443 15.24 14.52 8.59
N PRO A 444 15.94 14.83 9.69
CA PRO A 444 15.63 16.01 10.51
C PRO A 444 15.51 17.24 9.62
N ALA A 445 14.36 17.94 9.64
CA ALA A 445 14.24 19.19 8.91
C ALA A 445 15.20 20.22 9.52
N PRO A 446 15.87 21.06 8.71
CA PRO A 446 16.69 22.14 9.22
C PRO A 446 15.87 23.05 10.13
N LEU A 447 16.39 23.35 11.32
CA LEU A 447 15.79 24.37 12.19
C LEU A 447 15.74 25.70 11.42
N PRO A 448 14.65 26.50 11.54
CA PRO A 448 14.57 27.82 10.95
C PRO A 448 15.77 28.66 11.39
N LYS A 449 16.60 29.08 10.43
CA LYS A 449 17.65 30.05 10.72
C LYS A 449 16.99 31.41 10.97
N ASP A 450 17.46 32.07 12.02
CA ASP A 450 17.16 33.47 12.38
C ASP A 450 15.72 33.78 12.86
N ILE A 451 15.42 33.44 14.13
CA ILE A 451 14.74 34.44 14.97
C ILE A 451 15.84 35.35 15.52
N LYS A 452 16.05 36.50 14.85
CA LYS A 452 16.83 37.58 15.46
C LYS A 452 16.05 38.13 16.64
N VAL A 453 16.52 37.84 17.85
CA VAL A 453 16.19 38.68 19.00
C VAL A 453 16.83 40.04 18.73
N CYS A 454 16.00 41.02 18.41
CA CYS A 454 16.46 42.40 18.29
C CYS A 454 16.72 42.93 19.70
N ASP A 455 17.98 42.94 20.12
CA ASP A 455 18.42 43.66 21.32
C ASP A 455 18.18 45.16 21.13
N GLY A 456 17.03 45.62 21.62
CA GLY A 456 16.67 47.02 21.70
C GLY A 456 17.50 47.72 22.77
N GLY A 457 18.67 48.23 22.38
CA GLY A 457 19.45 49.10 23.25
C GLY A 457 18.68 50.38 23.60
N ALA A 458 18.40 50.57 24.89
CA ALA A 458 17.84 51.81 25.43
C ALA A 458 18.81 52.38 26.48
N GLU A 459 19.39 53.54 26.18
CA GLU A 459 20.14 54.32 27.17
C GLU A 459 19.17 54.85 28.24
N GLY A 460 19.48 54.61 29.51
CA GLY A 460 18.68 55.08 30.64
C GLY A 460 19.30 56.29 31.31
N THR A 461 18.57 57.41 31.35
CA THR A 461 18.77 58.49 32.33
C THR A 461 17.91 58.25 33.57
N GLU A 462 18.47 58.48 34.75
CA GLU A 462 17.84 58.22 36.05
C GLU A 462 16.67 59.15 36.37
N MET A 463 15.65 58.66 37.10
CA MET A 463 15.06 59.37 38.24
C MET A 463 14.35 58.43 39.25
N VAL A 464 15.08 58.10 40.32
CA VAL A 464 14.67 58.18 41.74
C VAL A 464 13.19 57.87 42.11
N ASN A 465 12.96 56.61 42.52
CA ASN A 465 12.49 56.20 43.86
C ASN A 465 11.07 56.57 44.37
N ARG A 466 10.22 55.55 44.63
CA ARG A 466 9.74 55.16 46.00
C ARG A 466 8.77 53.96 46.05
N ASP A 467 9.03 53.09 47.03
CA ASP A 467 8.12 52.30 47.88
C ASP A 467 7.05 51.37 47.24
N ALA A 468 7.35 50.06 47.16
CA ALA A 468 6.57 48.97 47.80
C ALA A 468 7.21 47.58 47.57
N ASP A 469 7.42 46.80 48.63
CA ASP A 469 7.96 45.43 48.56
C ASP A 469 6.91 44.40 48.09
N THR A 470 7.18 43.65 47.01
CA THR A 470 6.83 42.22 46.90
C THR A 470 7.70 41.52 45.84
N GLU A 471 8.10 40.27 46.11
CA GLU A 471 9.04 39.50 45.26
C GLU A 471 8.50 39.16 43.86
N ILE A 472 9.33 39.34 42.83
CA ILE A 472 9.09 38.80 41.48
C ILE A 472 9.85 37.46 41.36
N THR A 473 9.14 36.34 41.45
CA THR A 473 9.65 35.02 41.07
C THR A 473 9.24 34.69 39.62
N LYS A 474 10.13 33.99 38.89
CA LYS A 474 9.95 33.61 37.48
C LYS A 474 8.67 32.79 37.27
N ALA A 475 7.75 33.31 36.46
CA ALA A 475 6.74 32.52 35.75
C ALA A 475 6.43 33.17 34.40
N GLY A 476 6.74 32.48 33.30
CA GLY A 476 6.43 32.90 31.93
C GLY A 476 5.49 31.90 31.29
N SER A 477 4.18 32.06 31.50
CA SER A 477 3.14 31.17 30.98
C SER A 477 1.96 32.00 30.46
N ILE A 478 1.59 31.81 29.20
CA ILE A 478 0.37 32.41 28.63
C ILE A 478 -0.84 31.75 29.28
N GLN A 479 -1.74 32.54 29.86
CA GLN A 479 -2.91 32.04 30.57
C GLN A 479 -4.05 31.71 29.60
N VAL A 480 -4.68 30.55 29.85
CA VAL A 480 -6.01 30.23 29.32
C VAL A 480 -7.06 30.89 30.21
N ILE A 481 -7.89 31.77 29.66
CA ILE A 481 -9.08 32.28 30.35
C ILE A 481 -10.22 31.28 30.12
N LYS A 482 -10.85 30.84 31.22
CA LYS A 482 -11.98 29.91 31.23
C LYS A 482 -13.23 30.63 31.72
N GLU A 483 -14.19 30.85 30.83
CA GLU A 483 -15.58 31.17 31.18
C GLU A 483 -16.53 30.07 30.70
N GLY A 484 -17.74 30.03 31.26
CA GLY A 484 -18.62 28.86 31.22
C GLY A 484 -19.40 28.65 29.91
N ASN A 485 -19.65 27.37 29.61
CA ASN A 485 -20.68 26.84 28.70
C ASN A 485 -20.75 27.38 27.26
N GLY A 486 -19.74 27.02 26.45
CA GLY A 486 -19.93 26.86 25.00
C GLY A 486 -18.64 26.97 24.19
N PHE A 487 -18.29 25.93 23.44
CA PHE A 487 -17.24 26.02 22.41
C PHE A 487 -17.87 26.37 21.06
N ARG A 488 -17.31 27.37 20.37
CA ARG A 488 -17.64 27.68 18.96
C ARG A 488 -16.35 27.67 18.14
N ASN A 489 -16.44 27.06 16.97
CA ASN A 489 -15.31 26.73 16.11
C ASN A 489 -14.84 27.97 15.32
N VAL A 490 -13.53 28.17 15.17
CA VAL A 490 -12.94 29.18 14.26
C VAL A 490 -11.87 28.51 13.41
N ARG A 491 -12.23 28.21 12.16
CA ARG A 491 -11.31 27.95 11.05
C ARG A 491 -11.24 29.23 10.19
N GLU A 492 -10.21 29.26 9.34
CA GLU A 492 -9.95 30.26 8.28
C GLU A 492 -9.30 31.57 8.73
N GLU A 493 -7.99 31.70 8.44
CA GLU A 493 -7.38 32.88 7.80
C GLU A 493 -5.87 32.67 7.55
N ILE A 494 -5.48 31.94 6.49
CA ILE A 494 -4.22 32.16 5.76
C ILE A 494 -4.42 31.78 4.29
N ARG A 495 -4.65 32.75 3.39
CA ARG A 495 -4.22 32.62 1.99
C ARG A 495 -4.17 33.96 1.22
N VAL A 496 -2.98 34.23 0.67
CA VAL A 496 -2.69 35.09 -0.49
C VAL A 496 -2.89 36.61 -0.33
N GLU A 497 -1.86 37.29 0.19
CA GLU A 497 -1.40 38.53 -0.46
C GLU A 497 -0.45 38.15 -1.61
N ASN A 498 -0.94 38.24 -2.83
CA ASN A 498 -0.20 38.41 -4.08
C ASN A 498 -1.21 38.52 -5.23
N ASP A 499 -1.73 39.74 -5.44
CA ASP A 499 -1.88 40.38 -6.75
C ASP A 499 -2.72 41.66 -6.59
N LYS A 500 -2.03 42.79 -6.42
CA LYS A 500 -2.61 44.12 -6.66
C LYS A 500 -2.36 44.53 -8.11
N ALA A 501 -3.33 44.28 -8.98
CA ALA A 501 -3.43 44.98 -10.27
C ALA A 501 -4.88 45.05 -10.76
N ALA A 502 -5.29 46.25 -11.18
CA ALA A 502 -6.46 46.55 -12.01
C ALA A 502 -7.89 46.31 -11.45
N ASP A 503 -8.42 47.39 -10.86
CA ASP A 503 -9.50 48.21 -11.47
C ASP A 503 -10.97 47.74 -11.61
N ILE A 504 -11.81 48.36 -10.75
CA ILE A 504 -13.14 48.99 -10.96
C ILE A 504 -14.26 48.27 -11.75
N HIS A 505 -15.39 47.94 -11.07
CA HIS A 505 -16.64 48.76 -11.06
C HIS A 505 -17.83 48.10 -10.31
N GLU A 506 -18.58 48.94 -9.57
CA GLU A 506 -20.04 48.94 -9.26
C GLU A 506 -20.80 47.64 -8.84
N VAL A 507 -21.46 47.60 -7.65
CA VAL A 507 -22.86 48.06 -7.35
C VAL A 507 -23.92 47.12 -8.01
N GLN A 508 -24.93 46.53 -7.34
CA GLN A 508 -25.76 46.99 -6.21
C GLN A 508 -26.39 45.84 -5.38
N ALA A 509 -26.88 46.20 -4.19
CA ALA A 509 -27.62 45.44 -3.19
C ALA A 509 -29.01 44.89 -3.61
N GLY A 510 -29.56 43.96 -2.81
CA GLY A 510 -30.92 43.39 -2.99
C GLY A 510 -31.41 42.50 -1.82
N GLU A 511 -32.00 43.13 -0.81
CA GLU A 511 -32.86 42.63 0.29
C GLU A 511 -34.10 41.80 -0.20
N GLU A 512 -34.93 41.09 0.59
CA GLU A 512 -34.98 40.56 1.99
C GLU A 512 -36.12 39.49 2.09
N SER A 513 -36.48 39.04 3.31
CA SER A 513 -37.80 38.49 3.73
C SER A 513 -38.05 36.97 3.56
N LYS A 514 -38.10 36.14 4.62
CA LYS A 514 -39.15 35.97 5.68
C LYS A 514 -40.48 35.42 5.11
N THR A 515 -41.21 34.43 5.66
CA THR A 515 -41.34 33.85 7.04
C THR A 515 -42.08 32.48 6.96
N ALA A 516 -41.67 31.41 7.67
CA ALA A 516 -42.21 30.87 8.95
C ALA A 516 -43.66 30.27 8.99
N GLY A 517 -43.85 29.09 9.63
CA GLY A 517 -45.18 28.61 10.11
C GLY A 517 -45.38 27.08 10.19
N ILE A 518 -45.72 26.52 11.38
CA ILE A 518 -45.67 25.07 11.72
C ILE A 518 -46.88 24.68 12.62
N PRO A 519 -47.62 23.57 12.34
CA PRO A 519 -47.64 22.43 13.29
C PRO A 519 -47.91 21.01 12.70
N ARG A 520 -47.97 20.03 13.64
CA ARG A 520 -48.33 18.58 13.60
C ARG A 520 -49.88 18.39 13.46
N GLY A 521 -50.54 17.26 13.16
CA GLY A 521 -50.36 15.77 13.13
C GLY A 521 -51.82 15.16 13.11
N PRO A 522 -52.17 13.90 13.48
CA PRO A 522 -51.46 12.60 13.60
C PRO A 522 -52.24 11.39 12.96
N ASN A 523 -51.83 10.14 13.28
CA ASN A 523 -52.54 8.83 13.19
C ASN A 523 -52.73 8.10 11.82
N GLY A 524 -52.48 6.78 11.84
CA GLY A 524 -52.83 5.80 10.79
C GLY A 524 -52.14 4.45 11.01
N ASP A 525 -52.89 3.38 11.25
CA ASP A 525 -52.43 2.04 11.69
C ASP A 525 -52.55 0.96 10.58
N SER A 526 -52.12 -0.28 10.84
CA SER A 526 -52.08 -1.49 9.98
C SER A 526 -50.97 -1.55 8.91
N GLY A 527 -50.42 -2.72 8.54
CA GLY A 527 -50.61 -4.08 9.08
C GLY A 527 -50.09 -5.18 8.14
N GLU A 528 -49.54 -6.25 8.72
CA GLU A 528 -49.21 -7.56 8.10
C GLU A 528 -48.04 -7.70 7.08
N VAL A 529 -47.60 -8.96 6.99
CA VAL A 529 -46.35 -9.58 6.49
C VAL A 529 -46.76 -10.97 5.94
N PRO A 530 -46.01 -11.78 5.15
CA PRO A 530 -44.78 -11.59 4.34
C PRO A 530 -44.93 -11.98 2.84
N ARG A 531 -43.86 -11.83 2.05
CA ARG A 531 -43.27 -12.96 1.31
C ARG A 531 -41.77 -12.77 1.05
#